data_AF-A0A0C3S1P4-F1
#
_entry.id   AF-A0A0C3S1P4-F1
#
_cell.length_a   1.000
_cell.length_b   1.000
_cell.length_c   1.000
_cell.angle_alpha   90.00
_cell.angle_beta   90.00
_cell.angle_gamma   90.00
#
_symmetry.space_group_name_H-M   'P 1'
#
loop_
_entity.id
_entity.type
_entity.pdbx_description
1 polymer ?
#
loop_
_entity_poly.entity_id
_entity_poly.type
_entity_poly.pdbx_seq_one_letter_code
_entity_poly.pdbx_strand_id
1 'polypeptide(L)'
;MQTQEMVDKLRGDLVCANKGAEEELQSMLAQLKSTEESERIALIDVRRAMCNQAELLAVRSRELTDALALVPREGFVSCSETIAMVDGLTQEMTQIYAWVEDACSRGREATQDQRDVAATVLQGYLGPTMTELLRSTGTTAQASDRLVVQLAIQAYFVQLTHSLVGSWIPMTTPHAINCFVAYIYEETSQSDIWYIFPQWRELASLYGKNSVPTTALMLNQAEFINHIVVCALLLGGIQVDENKLPGMEVEERMKNILDLCMRLRDAMGEGDVSRAFCR
;
A
#
# COMPACT_ATOMS: atom_id res chain seq x y z
N MET A 1 82.76 -65.00 -1.75
CA MET A 1 81.38 -65.48 -1.86
C MET A 1 80.36 -64.48 -1.30
N GLN A 2 80.55 -63.94 -0.09
CA GLN A 2 79.59 -63.00 0.54
C GLN A 2 79.31 -61.70 -0.24
N THR A 3 80.26 -61.18 -1.02
CA THR A 3 80.08 -59.94 -1.80
C THR A 3 79.18 -60.11 -3.02
N GLN A 4 79.17 -61.31 -3.64
CA GLN A 4 78.36 -61.58 -4.84
C GLN A 4 76.87 -61.70 -4.46
N GLU A 5 76.59 -62.41 -3.37
CA GLU A 5 75.24 -62.58 -2.82
C GLU A 5 74.60 -61.24 -2.42
N MET A 6 75.40 -60.32 -1.88
CA MET A 6 74.93 -58.99 -1.50
C MET A 6 74.60 -58.12 -2.72
N VAL A 7 75.37 -58.23 -3.80
CA VAL A 7 75.12 -57.51 -5.06
C VAL A 7 73.86 -58.05 -5.76
N ASP A 8 73.66 -59.36 -5.77
CA ASP A 8 72.47 -59.97 -6.37
C ASP A 8 71.21 -59.63 -5.59
N LYS A 9 71.29 -59.57 -4.25
CA LYS A 9 70.19 -59.12 -3.39
C LYS A 9 69.84 -57.65 -3.65
N LEU A 10 70.83 -56.76 -3.69
CA LEU A 10 70.62 -55.34 -3.99
C LEU A 10 70.04 -55.13 -5.39
N ARG A 11 70.45 -55.92 -6.40
CA ARG A 11 69.84 -55.89 -7.73
C ARG A 11 68.39 -56.36 -7.70
N GLY A 12 68.08 -57.42 -6.97
CA GLY A 12 66.71 -57.90 -6.80
C GLY A 12 65.80 -56.87 -6.15
N ASP A 13 66.28 -56.25 -5.06
CA ASP A 13 65.55 -55.19 -4.35
C ASP A 13 65.33 -53.96 -5.24
N LEU A 14 66.34 -53.58 -6.05
CA LEU A 14 66.25 -52.45 -6.97
C LEU A 14 65.27 -52.72 -8.13
N VAL A 15 65.23 -53.94 -8.66
CA VAL A 15 64.26 -54.35 -9.67
C VAL A 15 62.84 -54.37 -9.11
N CYS A 16 62.64 -54.90 -7.89
CA CYS A 16 61.34 -54.86 -7.22
C CYS A 16 60.87 -53.43 -6.94
N ALA A 17 61.77 -52.56 -6.46
CA ALA A 17 61.44 -51.15 -6.22
C ALA A 17 61.11 -50.41 -7.51
N ASN A 18 61.86 -50.64 -8.59
CA ASN A 18 61.62 -49.99 -9.87
C ASN A 18 60.29 -50.44 -10.50
N LYS A 19 59.96 -51.73 -10.37
CA LYS A 19 58.67 -52.28 -10.81
C LYS A 19 57.50 -51.70 -10.00
N GLY A 20 57.66 -51.58 -8.68
CA GLY A 20 56.66 -50.94 -7.82
C GLY A 20 56.43 -49.47 -8.18
N ALA A 21 57.50 -48.72 -8.45
CA ALA A 21 57.41 -47.33 -8.88
C ALA A 21 56.72 -47.18 -10.26
N GLU A 22 56.97 -48.09 -11.20
CA GLU A 22 56.31 -48.10 -12.52
C GLU A 22 54.80 -48.39 -12.40
N GLU A 23 54.41 -49.33 -11.53
CA GLU A 23 52.99 -49.65 -11.27
C GLU A 23 52.27 -48.48 -10.59
N GLU A 24 52.89 -47.80 -9.62
CA GLU A 24 52.35 -46.59 -9.00
C GLU A 24 52.21 -45.44 -10.00
N LEU A 25 53.20 -45.24 -10.87
CA LEU A 25 53.16 -44.21 -11.91
C LEU A 25 52.01 -44.47 -12.90
N GLN A 26 51.82 -45.72 -13.32
CA GLN A 26 50.72 -46.11 -14.21
C GLN A 26 49.35 -45.92 -13.54
N SER A 27 49.24 -46.26 -12.25
CA SER A 27 48.03 -46.03 -11.46
C SER A 27 47.69 -44.53 -11.35
N MET A 28 48.67 -43.69 -11.03
CA MET A 28 48.48 -42.23 -10.96
C MET A 28 48.10 -41.63 -12.32
N LEU A 29 48.73 -42.08 -13.41
CA LEU A 29 48.40 -41.62 -14.76
C LEU A 29 46.97 -42.01 -15.17
N ALA A 30 46.52 -43.21 -14.78
CA ALA A 30 45.14 -43.64 -15.02
C ALA A 30 44.13 -42.82 -14.21
N GLN A 31 44.46 -42.52 -12.95
CA GLN A 31 43.62 -41.66 -12.10
C GLN A 31 43.52 -40.23 -12.66
N LEU A 32 44.65 -39.62 -13.05
CA LEU A 32 44.67 -38.28 -13.63
C LEU A 32 43.83 -38.17 -14.91
N LYS A 33 43.92 -39.17 -15.80
CA LYS A 33 43.08 -39.21 -17.02
C LYS A 33 41.60 -39.33 -16.70
N SER A 34 41.26 -40.14 -15.70
CA SER A 34 39.86 -40.29 -15.25
C SER A 34 39.32 -39.00 -14.64
N THR A 35 40.11 -38.29 -13.83
CA THR A 35 39.72 -37.01 -13.25
C THR A 35 39.62 -35.91 -14.30
N GLU A 36 40.55 -35.86 -15.25
CA GLU A 36 40.52 -34.87 -16.34
C GLU A 36 39.26 -35.04 -17.21
N GLU A 37 38.90 -36.28 -17.53
CA GLU A 37 37.69 -36.57 -18.30
C GLU A 37 36.41 -36.23 -17.52
N SER A 38 36.36 -36.51 -16.22
CA SER A 38 35.20 -36.18 -15.39
C SER A 38 35.01 -34.68 -15.22
N GLU A 39 36.10 -33.93 -15.03
CA GLU A 39 36.08 -32.46 -14.99
C GLU A 39 35.64 -31.86 -16.33
N ARG A 40 36.10 -32.44 -17.45
CA ARG A 40 35.71 -32.00 -18.78
C ARG A 40 34.21 -32.18 -19.04
N ILE A 41 33.64 -33.31 -18.62
CA ILE A 41 32.20 -33.56 -18.71
C ILE A 41 31.43 -32.55 -17.85
N ALA A 42 31.86 -32.33 -16.60
CA ALA A 42 31.24 -31.37 -15.71
C ALA A 42 31.24 -29.94 -16.28
N LEU A 43 32.34 -29.51 -16.91
CA LEU A 43 32.43 -28.21 -17.57
C LEU A 43 31.45 -28.07 -18.74
N ILE A 44 31.27 -29.14 -19.53
CA ILE A 44 30.30 -29.14 -20.64
C ILE A 44 28.87 -29.01 -20.10
N ASP A 45 28.53 -29.72 -19.02
CA ASP A 45 27.20 -29.69 -18.43
C ASP A 45 26.90 -28.35 -17.77
N VAL A 46 27.86 -27.76 -17.05
CA VAL A 46 27.71 -26.40 -16.49
C VAL A 46 27.51 -25.38 -17.61
N ARG A 47 28.28 -25.48 -18.69
CA ARG A 47 28.13 -24.56 -19.83
C ARG A 47 26.76 -24.70 -20.49
N ARG A 48 26.25 -25.92 -20.62
CA ARG A 48 24.89 -26.17 -21.14
C ARG A 48 23.83 -25.57 -20.22
N ALA A 49 23.95 -25.77 -18.90
CA ALA A 49 23.03 -25.20 -17.92
C ALA A 49 23.02 -23.66 -17.96
N MET A 50 24.20 -23.03 -18.08
CA MET A 50 24.32 -21.58 -18.20
C MET A 50 23.65 -21.05 -19.48
N CYS A 51 23.83 -21.73 -20.63
CA CYS A 51 23.15 -21.35 -21.87
C CYS A 51 21.63 -21.44 -21.73
N ASN A 52 21.12 -22.55 -21.18
CA ASN A 52 19.68 -22.74 -20.97
C ASN A 52 19.08 -21.67 -20.04
N GLN A 53 19.81 -21.30 -18.98
CA GLN A 53 19.39 -20.26 -18.05
C GLN A 53 19.38 -18.87 -18.71
N ALA A 54 20.39 -18.57 -19.55
CA ALA A 54 20.43 -17.33 -20.30
C ALA A 54 19.27 -17.21 -21.31
N GLU A 55 18.94 -18.31 -22.01
CA GLU A 55 17.78 -18.36 -22.90
C GLU A 55 16.47 -18.14 -22.14
N LEU A 56 16.29 -18.80 -20.99
CA LEU A 56 15.10 -18.62 -20.16
C LEU A 56 14.96 -17.17 -19.66
N LEU A 57 16.07 -16.56 -19.23
CA LEU A 57 16.08 -15.16 -18.80
C LEU A 57 15.74 -14.21 -19.95
N ALA A 58 16.21 -14.49 -21.17
CA ALA A 58 15.88 -13.70 -22.35
C ALA A 58 14.37 -13.79 -22.68
N VAL A 59 13.79 -14.99 -22.63
CA VAL A 59 12.35 -15.20 -22.83
C VAL A 59 11.54 -14.48 -21.75
N ARG A 60 11.86 -14.66 -20.47
CA ARG A 60 11.14 -13.99 -19.36
C ARG A 60 11.27 -12.48 -19.40
N SER A 61 12.44 -11.95 -19.78
CA SER A 61 12.63 -10.50 -19.94
C SER A 61 11.77 -9.96 -21.07
N ARG A 62 11.64 -10.71 -22.17
CA ARG A 62 10.75 -10.35 -23.28
C ARG A 62 9.28 -10.40 -22.85
N GLU A 63 8.84 -11.48 -22.20
CA GLU A 63 7.48 -11.58 -21.66
C GLU A 63 7.15 -10.43 -20.70
N LEU A 64 8.07 -10.06 -19.81
CA LEU A 64 7.90 -8.92 -18.92
C LEU A 64 7.85 -7.59 -19.67
N THR A 65 8.66 -7.42 -20.70
CA THR A 65 8.66 -6.21 -21.52
C THR A 65 7.37 -6.08 -22.31
N ASP A 66 6.88 -7.19 -22.88
CA ASP A 66 5.61 -7.25 -23.60
C ASP A 66 4.44 -7.00 -22.65
N ALA A 67 4.46 -7.58 -21.44
CA ALA A 67 3.47 -7.30 -20.39
C ALA A 67 3.51 -5.82 -19.96
N LEU A 68 4.71 -5.24 -19.77
CA LEU A 68 4.89 -3.82 -19.45
C LEU A 68 4.46 -2.87 -20.59
N ALA A 69 4.47 -3.34 -21.84
CA ALA A 69 3.96 -2.59 -22.98
C ALA A 69 2.42 -2.60 -23.04
N LEU A 70 1.78 -3.62 -22.46
CA LEU A 70 0.34 -3.69 -22.30
C LEU A 70 -0.19 -2.90 -21.10
N VAL A 71 0.69 -2.47 -20.19
CA VAL A 71 0.35 -1.52 -19.12
C VAL A 71 0.30 -0.11 -19.72
N PRO A 72 -0.85 0.59 -19.72
CA PRO A 72 -0.94 1.96 -20.20
C PRO A 72 0.04 2.85 -19.40
N ARG A 73 1.02 3.45 -20.08
CA ARG A 73 2.06 4.31 -19.47
C ARG A 73 1.66 5.77 -19.29
N GLU A 74 0.48 6.16 -19.77
CA GLU A 74 -0.02 7.52 -19.58
C GLU A 74 -0.61 7.64 -18.17
N GLY A 75 -0.06 8.53 -17.34
CA GLY A 75 -0.62 8.87 -16.02
C GLY A 75 0.04 8.22 -14.79
N PHE A 76 1.14 7.47 -14.93
CA PHE A 76 1.82 6.88 -13.76
C PHE A 76 2.53 7.95 -12.93
N VAL A 77 1.87 8.37 -11.85
CA VAL A 77 2.51 9.05 -10.72
C VAL A 77 3.45 8.04 -10.06
N SER A 78 4.68 8.45 -9.78
CA SER A 78 5.67 7.58 -9.14
C SER A 78 5.21 7.22 -7.73
N CYS A 79 5.58 6.03 -7.25
CA CYS A 79 5.29 5.62 -5.86
C CYS A 79 5.76 6.67 -4.83
N SER A 80 6.90 7.33 -5.07
CA SER A 80 7.40 8.44 -4.25
C SER A 80 6.47 9.66 -4.25
N GLU A 81 5.86 10.00 -5.37
CA GLU A 81 4.91 11.11 -5.47
C GLU A 81 3.57 10.74 -4.80
N THR A 82 3.09 9.50 -4.93
CA THR A 82 1.91 9.01 -4.21
C THR A 82 2.14 9.05 -2.69
N ILE A 83 3.31 8.62 -2.21
CA ILE A 83 3.69 8.71 -0.80
C ILE A 83 3.68 10.17 -0.35
N ALA A 84 4.27 11.09 -1.12
CA ALA A 84 4.27 12.51 -0.79
C ALA A 84 2.86 13.12 -0.73
N MET A 85 1.93 12.66 -1.57
CA MET A 85 0.52 13.07 -1.52
C MET A 85 -0.18 12.57 -0.25
N VAL A 86 0.08 11.32 0.17
CA VAL A 86 -0.44 10.75 1.42
C VAL A 86 0.12 11.48 2.65
N ASP A 87 1.42 11.79 2.64
CA ASP A 87 2.07 12.56 3.71
C ASP A 87 1.48 13.97 3.82
N GLY A 88 1.27 14.65 2.67
CA GLY A 88 0.63 15.96 2.64
C GLY A 88 -0.80 15.93 3.18
N LEU A 89 -1.58 14.91 2.83
CA LEU A 89 -2.93 14.72 3.35
C LEU A 89 -2.94 14.48 4.87
N THR A 90 -2.04 13.63 5.37
CA THR A 90 -1.87 13.34 6.80
C THR A 90 -1.47 14.61 7.57
N GLN A 91 -0.60 15.43 6.98
CA GLN A 91 -0.17 16.69 7.56
C GLN A 91 -1.35 17.68 7.65
N GLU A 92 -2.17 17.83 6.61
CA GLU A 92 -3.36 18.70 6.65
C GLU A 92 -4.39 18.21 7.69
N MET A 93 -4.66 16.90 7.79
CA MET A 93 -5.53 16.35 8.85
C MET A 93 -5.04 16.71 10.25
N THR A 94 -3.73 16.62 10.47
CA THR A 94 -3.10 16.96 11.75
C THR A 94 -3.20 18.46 12.03
N GLN A 95 -3.02 19.31 11.02
CA GLN A 95 -3.16 20.76 11.15
C GLN A 95 -4.58 21.20 11.46
N ILE A 96 -5.59 20.61 10.80
CA ILE A 96 -7.01 20.92 11.09
C ILE A 96 -7.32 20.61 12.54
N TYR A 97 -6.85 19.48 13.08
CA TYR A 97 -7.07 19.17 14.48
C TYR A 97 -6.45 20.23 15.41
N ALA A 98 -5.16 20.55 15.23
CA ALA A 98 -4.48 21.52 16.09
C ALA A 98 -5.19 22.88 16.07
N TRP A 99 -5.67 23.27 14.89
CA TRP A 99 -6.46 24.48 14.72
C TRP A 99 -7.84 24.39 15.40
N VAL A 100 -8.54 23.25 15.27
CA VAL A 100 -9.85 23.03 15.92
C VAL A 100 -9.70 23.08 17.44
N GLU A 101 -8.63 22.49 17.98
CA GLU A 101 -8.31 22.56 19.40
C GLU A 101 -8.09 24.01 19.86
N ASP A 102 -7.33 24.81 19.11
CA ASP A 102 -7.06 26.22 19.41
C ASP A 102 -8.33 27.09 19.33
N ALA A 103 -9.20 26.83 18.33
CA ALA A 103 -10.45 27.55 18.13
C ALA A 103 -11.49 27.27 19.23
N CYS A 104 -11.46 26.08 19.83
CA CYS A 104 -12.47 25.62 20.79
C CYS A 104 -12.25 26.04 22.26
N SER A 105 -11.49 27.11 22.49
CA SER A 105 -11.14 27.57 23.84
C SER A 105 -12.16 28.53 24.48
N ARG A 106 -13.27 28.89 23.78
CA ARG A 106 -14.15 30.01 24.16
C ARG A 106 -15.65 29.83 23.86
N GLY A 107 -16.16 28.60 23.86
CA GLY A 107 -17.56 28.31 23.50
C GLY A 107 -18.56 28.27 24.65
N ARG A 108 -19.82 27.94 24.33
CA ARG A 108 -20.87 27.66 25.33
C ARG A 108 -20.91 26.17 25.65
N GLU A 109 -21.27 25.79 26.87
CA GLU A 109 -21.56 24.39 27.19
C GLU A 109 -22.77 23.89 26.39
N ALA A 110 -22.58 22.76 25.71
CA ALA A 110 -23.64 22.06 24.98
C ALA A 110 -24.72 21.54 25.93
N THR A 111 -25.99 21.64 25.54
CA THR A 111 -27.10 21.03 26.29
C THR A 111 -27.10 19.50 26.12
N GLN A 112 -27.76 18.79 27.04
CA GLN A 112 -27.89 17.33 26.95
C GLN A 112 -28.59 16.90 25.64
N ASP A 113 -29.64 17.62 25.22
CA ASP A 113 -30.33 17.35 23.96
C ASP A 113 -29.39 17.47 22.75
N GLN A 114 -28.49 18.46 22.74
CA GLN A 114 -27.50 18.62 21.68
C GLN A 114 -26.50 17.47 21.65
N ARG A 115 -26.10 16.96 22.83
CA ARG A 115 -25.20 15.80 22.95
C ARG A 115 -25.87 14.51 22.47
N ASP A 116 -27.16 14.33 22.74
CA ASP A 116 -27.91 13.13 22.32
C ASP A 116 -28.10 13.11 20.80
N VAL A 117 -28.37 14.27 20.18
CA VAL A 117 -28.39 14.42 18.72
C VAL A 117 -27.01 14.14 18.12
N ALA A 118 -25.95 14.75 18.68
CA ALA A 118 -24.58 14.55 18.23
C ALA A 118 -24.16 13.06 18.31
N ALA A 119 -24.55 12.36 19.37
CA ALA A 119 -24.26 10.94 19.51
C ALA A 119 -24.95 10.08 18.46
N THR A 120 -26.20 10.41 18.12
CA THR A 120 -26.95 9.70 17.06
C THR A 120 -26.27 9.85 15.71
N VAL A 121 -25.79 11.06 15.39
CA VAL A 121 -25.04 11.33 14.16
C VAL A 121 -23.72 10.58 14.15
N LEU A 122 -22.90 10.70 15.21
CA LEU A 122 -21.57 10.11 15.26
C LEU A 122 -21.58 8.58 15.24
N GLN A 123 -22.60 7.94 15.81
CA GLN A 123 -22.73 6.49 15.79
C GLN A 123 -22.78 5.93 14.35
N GLY A 124 -23.34 6.68 13.39
CA GLY A 124 -23.37 6.28 11.98
C GLY A 124 -22.01 6.35 11.28
N TYR A 125 -21.06 7.14 11.79
CA TYR A 125 -19.75 7.36 11.17
C TYR A 125 -18.63 6.66 11.93
N LEU A 126 -18.51 6.92 13.23
CA LEU A 126 -17.46 6.41 14.10
C LEU A 126 -17.81 5.10 14.80
N GLY A 127 -19.08 4.67 14.71
CA GLY A 127 -19.58 3.48 15.37
C GLY A 127 -19.88 3.68 16.87
N PRO A 128 -20.46 2.65 17.51
CA PRO A 128 -20.97 2.75 18.87
C PRO A 128 -19.85 2.91 19.92
N THR A 129 -18.71 2.25 19.72
CA THR A 129 -17.60 2.25 20.69
C THR A 129 -16.96 3.63 20.86
N MET A 130 -16.61 4.29 19.75
CA MET A 130 -16.01 5.63 19.79
C MET A 130 -17.01 6.68 20.31
N THR A 131 -18.27 6.54 19.93
CA THR A 131 -19.35 7.42 20.40
C THR A 131 -19.53 7.33 21.92
N GLU A 132 -19.48 6.13 22.50
CA GLU A 132 -19.55 5.95 23.95
C GLU A 132 -18.32 6.52 24.67
N LEU A 133 -17.12 6.35 24.10
CA LEU A 133 -15.90 6.95 24.63
C LEU A 133 -15.99 8.49 24.67
N LEU A 134 -16.46 9.12 23.59
CA LEU A 134 -16.71 10.57 23.56
C LEU A 134 -17.77 10.99 24.60
N ARG A 135 -18.85 10.22 24.75
CA ARG A 135 -19.91 10.51 25.73
C ARG A 135 -19.38 10.45 27.16
N SER A 136 -18.56 9.45 27.48
CA SER A 136 -17.97 9.29 28.82
C SER A 136 -16.99 10.42 29.16
N THR A 137 -16.23 10.90 28.17
CA THR A 137 -15.26 11.99 28.36
C THR A 137 -15.92 13.37 28.48
N GLY A 138 -17.06 13.60 27.81
CA GLY A 138 -17.80 14.85 27.91
C GLY A 138 -18.63 15.04 29.19
N THR A 139 -18.82 13.99 29.98
CA THR A 139 -19.63 14.00 31.23
C THR A 139 -18.79 14.13 32.50
N THR A 140 -17.50 13.80 32.45
CA THR A 140 -16.58 13.95 33.59
C THR A 140 -16.14 15.40 33.76
N ALA A 141 -16.33 15.97 34.96
CA ALA A 141 -15.90 17.33 35.30
C ALA A 141 -14.37 17.54 35.32
N GLN A 142 -13.59 16.47 35.14
CA GLN A 142 -12.15 16.53 34.91
C GLN A 142 -11.92 16.73 33.42
N ALA A 143 -11.25 17.84 33.09
CA ALA A 143 -10.70 18.21 31.79
C ALA A 143 -11.04 17.22 30.67
N SER A 144 -11.99 17.61 29.80
CA SER A 144 -12.31 16.92 28.54
C SER A 144 -11.06 16.27 27.98
N ASP A 145 -11.04 14.94 27.87
CA ASP A 145 -9.86 14.24 27.36
C ASP A 145 -9.72 14.56 25.88
N ARG A 146 -8.98 15.64 25.59
CA ARG A 146 -8.80 16.19 24.25
C ARG A 146 -8.21 15.16 23.31
N LEU A 147 -7.45 14.21 23.84
CA LEU A 147 -6.89 13.11 23.09
C LEU A 147 -7.98 12.20 22.50
N VAL A 148 -9.06 11.93 23.24
CA VAL A 148 -10.16 11.09 22.74
C VAL A 148 -10.91 11.81 21.63
N VAL A 149 -11.14 13.11 21.78
CA VAL A 149 -11.77 13.94 20.73
C VAL A 149 -10.88 14.04 19.49
N GLN A 150 -9.57 14.20 19.69
CA GLN A 150 -8.57 14.16 18.62
C GLN A 150 -8.63 12.86 17.84
N LEU A 151 -8.55 11.73 18.54
CA LEU A 151 -8.56 10.40 17.93
C LEU A 151 -9.87 10.15 17.17
N ALA A 152 -11.00 10.63 17.69
CA ALA A 152 -12.28 10.53 16.99
C ALA A 152 -12.29 11.33 15.68
N ILE A 153 -11.85 12.60 15.71
CA ILE A 153 -11.81 13.45 14.51
C ILE A 153 -10.83 12.89 13.49
N GLN A 154 -9.65 12.44 13.92
CA GLN A 154 -8.65 11.81 13.05
C GLN A 154 -9.17 10.50 12.44
N ALA A 155 -9.79 9.64 13.24
CA ALA A 155 -10.39 8.40 12.75
C ALA A 155 -11.47 8.67 11.70
N TYR A 156 -12.31 9.69 11.93
CA TYR A 156 -13.30 10.13 10.95
C TYR A 156 -12.64 10.59 9.63
N PHE A 157 -11.61 11.45 9.69
CA PHE A 157 -10.92 11.91 8.48
C PHE A 157 -10.21 10.78 7.73
N VAL A 158 -9.62 9.82 8.44
CA VAL A 158 -9.01 8.62 7.85
C VAL A 158 -10.06 7.78 7.14
N GLN A 159 -11.20 7.52 7.79
CA GLN A 159 -12.30 6.76 7.21
C GLN A 159 -12.91 7.47 6.00
N LEU A 160 -13.12 8.78 6.10
CA LEU A 160 -13.58 9.63 5.00
C LEU A 160 -12.62 9.53 3.83
N THR A 161 -11.32 9.71 4.06
CA THR A 161 -10.29 9.61 3.03
C THR A 161 -10.25 8.24 2.40
N HIS A 162 -10.30 7.18 3.19
CA HIS A 162 -10.35 5.82 2.68
C HIS A 162 -11.57 5.60 1.79
N SER A 163 -12.74 6.09 2.20
CA SER A 163 -13.95 6.05 1.37
C SER A 163 -13.80 6.87 0.09
N LEU A 164 -13.20 8.06 0.19
CA LEU A 164 -13.00 8.99 -0.91
C LEU A 164 -11.91 8.59 -1.88
N VAL A 165 -10.88 7.85 -1.47
CA VAL A 165 -9.77 7.46 -2.34
C VAL A 165 -9.92 6.01 -2.80
N GLY A 166 -10.44 5.12 -1.94
CA GLY A 166 -10.51 3.69 -2.21
C GLY A 166 -11.68 3.27 -3.10
N SER A 167 -12.80 4.02 -3.09
CA SER A 167 -14.02 3.60 -3.80
C SER A 167 -14.00 3.95 -5.29
N TRP A 168 -14.43 3.01 -6.15
CA TRP A 168 -14.62 3.30 -7.58
C TRP A 168 -15.66 4.37 -7.85
N ILE A 169 -16.70 4.44 -7.00
CA ILE A 169 -17.68 5.53 -6.98
C ILE A 169 -17.76 6.04 -5.54
N PRO A 170 -17.29 7.27 -5.28
CA PRO A 170 -17.36 7.88 -3.95
C PRO A 170 -18.81 8.04 -3.52
N MET A 171 -19.10 7.49 -2.34
CA MET A 171 -20.41 7.54 -1.73
C MET A 171 -20.66 8.93 -1.16
N THR A 172 -21.01 9.87 -2.03
CA THR A 172 -21.24 11.26 -1.63
C THR A 172 -22.65 11.54 -1.15
N THR A 173 -23.63 10.74 -1.58
CA THR A 173 -25.01 10.84 -1.08
C THR A 173 -25.68 9.47 -1.09
N PRO A 174 -26.53 9.16 -0.11
CA PRO A 174 -27.27 7.89 -0.05
C PRO A 174 -28.22 7.66 -1.23
N HIS A 175 -28.54 8.69 -2.01
CA HIS A 175 -29.57 8.65 -3.06
C HIS A 175 -29.00 8.67 -4.50
N ALA A 176 -27.70 8.91 -4.67
CA ALA A 176 -27.03 8.86 -5.97
C ALA A 176 -26.17 7.59 -6.16
N ILE A 177 -26.28 6.63 -5.23
CA ILE A 177 -25.47 5.41 -5.24
C ILE A 177 -25.94 4.53 -6.40
N ASN A 178 -25.04 4.25 -7.34
CA ASN A 178 -25.20 3.08 -8.20
C ASN A 178 -24.92 1.83 -7.33
N CYS A 179 -25.94 1.36 -6.61
CA CYS A 179 -25.84 0.28 -5.61
C CYS A 179 -25.21 -1.00 -6.19
N PHE A 180 -25.36 -1.21 -7.50
CA PHE A 180 -24.76 -2.33 -8.20
C PHE A 180 -23.23 -2.24 -8.27
N VAL A 181 -22.68 -1.07 -8.63
CA VAL A 181 -21.22 -0.88 -8.70
C VAL A 181 -20.59 -0.90 -7.32
N ALA A 182 -21.27 -0.34 -6.31
CA ALA A 182 -20.83 -0.42 -4.92
C ALA A 182 -20.77 -1.87 -4.41
N TYR A 183 -21.79 -2.67 -4.73
CA TYR A 183 -21.83 -4.10 -4.40
C TYR A 183 -20.69 -4.88 -5.07
N ILE A 184 -20.42 -4.64 -6.36
CA ILE A 184 -19.31 -5.29 -7.06
C ILE A 184 -17.97 -4.88 -6.46
N TYR A 185 -17.78 -3.60 -6.12
CA TYR A 185 -16.57 -3.13 -5.45
C TYR A 185 -16.36 -3.87 -4.11
N GLU A 186 -17.40 -3.97 -3.29
CA GLU A 186 -17.33 -4.66 -1.99
C GLU A 186 -16.97 -6.14 -2.17
N GLU A 187 -17.67 -6.85 -3.04
CA GLU A 187 -17.43 -8.27 -3.30
C GLU A 187 -16.02 -8.53 -3.87
N THR A 188 -15.58 -7.67 -4.80
CA THR A 188 -14.24 -7.80 -5.40
C THR A 188 -13.12 -7.42 -4.44
N SER A 189 -13.33 -6.42 -3.57
CA SER A 189 -12.36 -6.02 -2.55
C SER A 189 -12.10 -7.10 -1.49
N GLN A 190 -13.08 -7.99 -1.27
CA GLN A 190 -12.97 -9.13 -0.36
C GLN A 190 -12.41 -10.38 -1.05
N SER A 191 -12.29 -10.37 -2.38
CA SER A 191 -11.83 -11.51 -3.19
C SER A 191 -10.37 -11.32 -3.62
N ASP A 192 -9.58 -12.41 -3.67
CA ASP A 192 -8.19 -12.39 -4.18
C ASP A 192 -8.07 -12.21 -5.71
N ILE A 193 -9.12 -11.68 -6.36
CA ILE A 193 -9.21 -11.58 -7.83
C ILE A 193 -8.66 -10.23 -8.28
N TRP A 194 -7.35 -10.05 -8.07
CA TRP A 194 -6.63 -8.79 -8.33
C TRP A 194 -6.60 -8.38 -9.81
N TYR A 195 -6.75 -9.33 -10.75
CA TYR A 195 -6.60 -9.09 -12.18
C TYR A 195 -7.85 -8.52 -12.89
N ILE A 196 -9.05 -8.68 -12.31
CA ILE A 196 -10.30 -8.12 -12.88
C ILE A 196 -10.58 -6.72 -12.30
N PHE A 197 -9.96 -6.39 -11.17
CA PHE A 197 -10.10 -5.10 -10.49
C PHE A 197 -9.90 -3.88 -11.40
N PRO A 198 -8.87 -3.85 -12.29
CA PRO A 198 -8.67 -2.72 -13.20
C PRO A 198 -9.79 -2.56 -14.23
N GLN A 199 -10.34 -3.66 -14.74
CA GLN A 199 -11.40 -3.65 -15.76
C GLN A 199 -12.75 -3.20 -15.17
N TRP A 200 -13.08 -3.67 -13.97
CA TRP A 200 -14.27 -3.19 -13.26
C TRP A 200 -14.14 -1.74 -12.84
N ARG A 201 -12.95 -1.32 -12.40
CA ARG A 201 -12.65 0.09 -12.09
C ARG A 201 -12.82 0.97 -13.33
N GLU A 202 -12.33 0.53 -14.49
CA GLU A 202 -12.49 1.23 -15.77
C GLU A 202 -13.97 1.35 -16.17
N LEU A 203 -14.74 0.26 -16.07
CA LEU A 203 -16.18 0.28 -16.33
C LEU A 203 -16.92 1.19 -15.35
N ALA A 204 -16.59 1.13 -14.06
CA ALA A 204 -17.18 2.00 -13.05
C ALA A 204 -16.91 3.48 -13.35
N SER A 205 -15.72 3.83 -13.85
CA SER A 205 -15.39 5.20 -14.30
C SER A 205 -16.17 5.59 -15.56
N LEU A 206 -16.26 4.71 -16.57
CA LEU A 206 -16.97 4.96 -17.83
C LEU A 206 -18.47 5.17 -17.64
N TYR A 207 -19.12 4.31 -16.85
CA TYR A 207 -20.55 4.35 -16.58
C TYR A 207 -20.90 5.25 -15.38
N GLY A 208 -19.90 5.59 -14.57
CA GLY A 208 -19.99 6.53 -13.44
C GLY A 208 -19.68 7.98 -13.82
N LYS A 209 -19.60 8.34 -15.10
CA LYS A 209 -19.34 9.74 -15.55
C LYS A 209 -20.32 10.79 -14.99
N ASN A 210 -21.49 10.37 -14.52
CA ASN A 210 -22.46 11.24 -13.83
C ASN A 210 -22.37 11.17 -12.29
N SER A 211 -21.52 10.29 -11.75
CA SER A 211 -21.30 10.05 -10.31
C SER A 211 -19.87 10.35 -9.85
N VAL A 212 -18.96 10.73 -10.75
CA VAL A 212 -17.69 11.36 -10.35
C VAL A 212 -18.09 12.59 -9.53
N PRO A 213 -17.60 12.73 -8.28
CA PRO A 213 -17.81 13.95 -7.56
C PRO A 213 -17.10 15.02 -8.36
N THR A 214 -17.90 15.88 -8.98
CA THR A 214 -17.37 17.16 -9.38
C THR A 214 -16.83 17.81 -8.11
N THR A 215 -15.69 18.50 -8.20
CA THR A 215 -15.13 19.27 -7.08
C THR A 215 -16.23 20.06 -6.37
N ALA A 216 -17.17 20.65 -7.13
CA ALA A 216 -18.38 21.31 -6.64
C ALA A 216 -19.29 20.48 -5.71
N LEU A 217 -19.52 19.19 -6.00
CA LEU A 217 -20.35 18.31 -5.18
C LEU A 217 -19.67 17.96 -3.84
N MET A 218 -18.35 17.78 -3.86
CA MET A 218 -17.53 17.56 -2.65
C MET A 218 -17.38 18.83 -1.82
N LEU A 219 -17.24 19.99 -2.47
CA LEU A 219 -17.22 21.30 -1.78
C LEU A 219 -18.52 21.52 -0.99
N ASN A 220 -19.67 21.05 -1.48
CA ASN A 220 -20.95 21.07 -0.75
C ASN A 220 -20.99 20.06 0.42
N GLN A 221 -20.06 19.09 0.48
CA GLN A 221 -19.92 18.20 1.64
C GLN A 221 -19.06 18.77 2.76
N ALA A 222 -18.31 19.85 2.51
CA ALA A 222 -17.49 20.48 3.55
C ALA A 222 -18.35 20.93 4.74
N GLU A 223 -19.56 21.44 4.49
CA GLU A 223 -20.54 21.78 5.54
C GLU A 223 -20.96 20.56 6.37
N PHE A 224 -21.16 19.41 5.70
CA PHE A 224 -21.55 18.17 6.35
C PHE A 224 -20.41 17.55 7.19
N ILE A 225 -19.19 17.58 6.65
CA ILE A 225 -17.97 17.18 7.35
C ILE A 225 -17.75 18.07 8.58
N ASN A 226 -17.97 19.39 8.43
CA ASN A 226 -17.92 20.33 9.54
C ASN A 226 -18.96 20.00 10.62
N HIS A 227 -20.19 19.66 10.22
CA HIS A 227 -21.22 19.24 11.16
C HIS A 227 -20.78 18.02 11.99
N ILE A 228 -20.17 17.01 11.36
CA ILE A 228 -19.66 15.81 12.07
C ILE A 228 -18.53 16.17 13.05
N VAL A 229 -17.60 17.04 12.65
CA VAL A 229 -16.53 17.53 13.55
C VAL A 229 -17.14 18.27 14.74
N VAL A 230 -18.11 19.15 14.52
CA VAL A 230 -18.84 19.85 15.59
C VAL A 230 -19.55 18.87 16.52
N CYS A 231 -20.21 17.84 15.99
CA CYS A 231 -20.81 16.80 16.82
C CYS A 231 -19.78 16.10 17.72
N ALA A 232 -18.58 15.78 17.21
CA ALA A 232 -17.52 15.15 17.99
C ALA A 232 -17.03 16.06 19.13
N LEU A 233 -16.89 17.35 18.87
CA LEU A 233 -16.52 18.36 19.87
C LEU A 233 -17.59 18.50 20.96
N LEU A 234 -18.86 18.63 20.56
CA LEU A 234 -19.99 18.78 21.49
C LEU A 234 -20.12 17.54 22.39
N LEU A 235 -20.01 16.34 21.82
CA LEU A 235 -20.14 15.09 22.58
C LEU A 235 -18.96 14.90 23.55
N GLY A 236 -17.75 15.26 23.12
CA GLY A 236 -16.54 15.26 23.96
C GLY A 236 -16.49 16.36 25.03
N GLY A 237 -17.55 17.17 25.16
CA GLY A 237 -17.64 18.24 26.17
C GLY A 237 -16.78 19.47 25.85
N ILE A 238 -16.28 19.59 24.62
CA ILE A 238 -15.53 20.76 24.17
C ILE A 238 -16.52 21.88 23.85
N GLN A 239 -16.26 23.05 24.43
CA GLN A 239 -17.12 24.21 24.26
C GLN A 239 -16.91 24.84 22.87
N VAL A 240 -17.94 24.76 22.04
CA VAL A 240 -17.95 25.32 20.69
C VAL A 240 -18.72 26.65 20.69
N ASP A 241 -18.15 27.69 20.09
CA ASP A 241 -18.91 28.90 19.74
C ASP A 241 -19.32 28.77 18.28
N GLU A 242 -20.60 28.50 18.03
CA GLU A 242 -21.16 28.36 16.68
C GLU A 242 -20.92 29.61 15.80
N ASN A 243 -20.68 30.77 16.42
CA ASN A 243 -20.38 32.03 15.71
C ASN A 243 -18.87 32.32 15.57
N LYS A 244 -17.98 31.56 16.24
CA LYS A 244 -16.52 31.73 16.21
C LYS A 244 -15.71 30.50 15.82
N LEU A 245 -16.30 29.37 15.45
CA LEU A 245 -15.64 28.64 14.36
C LEU A 245 -15.76 29.58 13.18
N PRO A 246 -14.68 30.22 12.67
CA PRO A 246 -14.74 30.86 11.37
C PRO A 246 -15.15 29.77 10.37
N GLY A 247 -16.45 29.65 10.12
CA GLY A 247 -17.02 28.63 9.27
C GLY A 247 -16.31 28.61 7.93
N MET A 248 -15.91 29.79 7.44
CA MET A 248 -15.09 29.95 6.24
C MET A 248 -13.70 29.29 6.31
N GLU A 249 -12.94 29.39 7.40
CA GLU A 249 -11.57 28.83 7.45
C GLU A 249 -11.59 27.30 7.63
N VAL A 250 -12.52 26.79 8.43
CA VAL A 250 -12.69 25.34 8.64
C VAL A 250 -13.19 24.67 7.38
N GLU A 251 -14.19 25.28 6.75
CA GLU A 251 -14.71 24.85 5.48
C GLU A 251 -13.62 24.92 4.40
N GLU A 252 -12.84 25.99 4.31
CA GLU A 252 -11.70 26.10 3.37
C GLU A 252 -10.66 25.01 3.60
N ARG A 253 -10.31 24.71 4.85
CA ARG A 253 -9.39 23.61 5.17
C ARG A 253 -9.96 22.23 4.85
N MET A 254 -11.25 22.01 5.07
CA MET A 254 -11.94 20.78 4.65
C MET A 254 -11.97 20.65 3.13
N LYS A 255 -12.19 21.76 2.40
CA LYS A 255 -12.09 21.80 0.95
C LYS A 255 -10.68 21.42 0.48
N ASN A 256 -9.63 21.87 1.17
CA ASN A 256 -8.26 21.47 0.87
C ASN A 256 -8.02 19.96 1.08
N ILE A 257 -8.53 19.37 2.17
CA ILE A 257 -8.47 17.92 2.39
C ILE A 257 -9.17 17.17 1.25
N LEU A 258 -10.37 17.63 0.86
CA LEU A 258 -11.13 17.03 -0.22
C LEU A 258 -10.39 17.13 -1.57
N ASP A 259 -9.76 18.27 -1.86
CA ASP A 259 -8.93 18.44 -3.06
C ASP A 259 -7.72 17.50 -3.05
N LEU A 260 -7.03 17.36 -1.93
CA LEU A 260 -5.91 16.42 -1.78
C LEU A 260 -6.36 14.96 -1.97
N CYS A 261 -7.52 14.58 -1.42
CA CYS A 261 -8.11 13.26 -1.65
C CYS A 261 -8.40 13.02 -3.14
N MET A 262 -8.95 14.01 -3.85
CA MET A 262 -9.24 13.90 -5.28
C MET A 262 -7.96 13.80 -6.11
N ARG A 263 -6.94 14.61 -5.79
CA ARG A 263 -5.64 14.54 -6.48
C ARG A 263 -4.95 13.21 -6.25
N LEU A 264 -5.02 12.65 -5.04
CA LEU A 264 -4.50 11.33 -4.72
C LEU A 264 -5.26 10.23 -5.48
N ARG A 265 -6.58 10.33 -5.52
CA ARG A 265 -7.45 9.45 -6.30
C ARG A 265 -7.09 9.47 -7.80
N ASP A 266 -6.96 10.66 -8.38
CA ASP A 266 -6.60 10.85 -9.78
C ASP A 266 -5.21 10.26 -10.08
N ALA A 267 -4.24 10.52 -9.19
CA ALA A 267 -2.87 10.00 -9.25
C ALA A 267 -2.79 8.47 -9.14
N MET A 268 -3.74 7.83 -8.45
CA MET A 268 -3.86 6.37 -8.37
C MET A 268 -4.45 5.75 -9.65
N GLY A 269 -4.64 6.55 -10.72
CA GLY A 269 -5.07 6.09 -12.03
C GLY A 269 -6.59 6.18 -12.26
N GLU A 270 -7.32 6.94 -11.43
CA GLU A 270 -8.76 7.13 -11.63
C GLU A 270 -9.11 8.33 -12.53
N GLY A 271 -8.16 9.23 -12.82
CA GLY A 271 -8.39 10.45 -13.62
C GLY A 271 -8.12 10.35 -15.13
N ASP A 272 -7.28 9.41 -15.58
CA ASP A 272 -6.68 9.45 -16.93
C ASP A 272 -7.32 8.54 -17.99
N VAL A 273 -8.42 7.85 -17.69
CA VAL A 273 -9.10 6.98 -18.68
C VAL A 273 -9.70 7.79 -19.86
N SER A 274 -9.92 9.10 -19.71
CA SER A 274 -10.43 9.94 -20.81
C SER A 274 -9.45 10.16 -21.98
N ARG A 275 -8.13 9.95 -21.81
CA ARG A 275 -7.16 10.15 -22.90
C ARG A 275 -6.86 8.90 -23.71
N ALA A 276 -7.03 7.72 -23.13
CA ALA A 276 -6.74 6.44 -23.78
C ALA A 276 -7.71 6.11 -24.94
N PHE A 277 -8.84 6.81 -25.07
CA PHE A 277 -9.88 6.52 -26.08
C PHE A 277 -10.00 7.55 -27.23
N CYS A 278 -9.08 8.53 -27.33
CA CYS A 278 -9.06 9.49 -28.44
C CYS A 278 -8.00 9.17 -29.52
N ARG A 279 -7.67 7.90 -29.77
CA ARG A 279 -6.92 7.48 -30.95
C ARG A 279 -7.60 6.33 -31.68
#